data_AF-A0A4R2K198-F1
#
_entry.id   AF-A0A4R2K198-F1
#
_cell.length_a   1.000
_cell.length_b   1.000
_cell.length_c   1.000
_cell.angle_alpha   90.00
_cell.angle_beta   90.00
_cell.angle_gamma   90.00
#
_symmetry.space_group_name_H-M   'P 1'
#
loop_
_entity.id
_entity.type
_entity.pdbx_description
1 polymer ?
#
loop_
_entity_poly.entity_id
_entity_poly.type
_entity_poly.pdbx_seq_one_letter_code
_entity_poly.pdbx_strand_id
1 'polypeptide(L)'
;MSLYPPDLEDVDPDDVTYPDEPVQGRARVLFGAAIAPLLVGYAGTAALLALVISVATRAHFSTGGVLSAAMPGWLGTYQVPLTLGGQHFGALPLLPTIAVALYVGRTAGNAADRLAVIGTRETVPVIATITAAHAVTGFVFAEITSTASVFLSLLVPGLVAAGASVVGLARRGYLGDALGRFDELVVSGLRAGLLGLAALVGIGAALFLLGLATSFATANALFTRGAPGAGNGLGMFLLSAAYVPNAVVGGMAFAVGPGISIGHLTVTPLHFTGGPLPAVPVLAALPESGAGWWPIVVLLPLGVGALVGWVLRDACTDPIARLRAVGAAAVVAAVGCAVLGTGAGGRLANGPFNPLTMHPWSLALAVALWIALPAATVAWWAGPRLALAPSRSLLDDAIEAEDQVDETDEPEPETDEPEPETDEPDVDLEPEPDTAVDSVAVADSAEPDADAGPGEEDQEGNT
;
A
#
# COMPACT_ATOMS: atom_id res chain seq x y z
N MET A 1 39.62 55.60 -25.44
CA MET A 1 39.49 54.37 -24.64
C MET A 1 38.01 54.21 -24.36
N SER A 2 37.31 53.54 -25.28
CA SER A 2 35.86 53.28 -25.21
C SER A 2 35.66 51.94 -24.50
N LEU A 3 34.93 51.95 -23.39
CA LEU A 3 34.53 50.78 -22.63
C LEU A 3 33.12 50.37 -23.09
N TYR A 4 33.04 49.56 -24.14
CA TYR A 4 31.83 48.81 -24.48
C TYR A 4 32.26 47.45 -25.05
N PRO A 5 31.72 46.32 -24.56
CA PRO A 5 31.99 45.01 -25.15
C PRO A 5 31.30 44.92 -26.52
N PRO A 6 31.84 44.10 -27.46
CA PRO A 6 31.27 43.98 -28.79
C PRO A 6 29.90 43.31 -28.73
N ASP A 7 29.02 43.78 -29.60
CA ASP A 7 27.63 43.38 -29.74
C ASP A 7 27.49 41.85 -29.88
N LEU A 8 26.70 41.25 -28.98
CA LEU A 8 26.12 39.92 -29.16
C LEU A 8 24.86 40.09 -30.02
N GLU A 9 25.04 40.46 -31.28
CA GLU A 9 23.99 40.33 -32.29
C GLU A 9 24.07 38.92 -32.89
N ASP A 10 22.88 38.31 -33.05
CA ASP A 10 22.58 37.08 -33.78
C ASP A 10 22.91 35.74 -33.09
N VAL A 11 22.34 35.50 -31.90
CA VAL A 11 21.89 34.14 -31.56
C VAL A 11 20.38 34.13 -31.69
N ASP A 12 19.88 33.53 -32.77
CA ASP A 12 18.46 33.27 -32.99
C ASP A 12 17.90 32.50 -31.78
N PRO A 13 16.91 33.04 -31.03
CA PRO A 13 16.33 32.34 -29.88
C PRO A 13 15.66 31.01 -30.27
N ASP A 14 15.44 30.76 -31.57
CA ASP A 14 14.86 29.52 -32.08
C ASP A 14 15.90 28.45 -32.45
N ASP A 15 17.21 28.74 -32.42
CA ASP A 15 18.29 27.77 -32.72
C ASP A 15 18.89 27.09 -31.48
N VAL A 16 18.21 27.18 -30.33
CA VAL A 16 18.51 26.31 -29.18
C VAL A 16 17.82 24.96 -29.42
N THR A 17 18.40 24.16 -30.31
CA THR A 17 18.04 22.75 -30.39
C THR A 17 18.46 22.10 -29.07
N TYR A 18 17.52 21.91 -28.15
CA TYR A 18 17.72 20.94 -27.08
C TYR A 18 18.06 19.63 -27.78
N PRO A 19 19.23 19.01 -27.53
CA PRO A 19 19.48 17.70 -28.08
C PRO A 19 18.39 16.81 -27.50
N ASP A 20 17.46 16.37 -28.35
CA ASP A 20 16.62 15.22 -28.06
C ASP A 20 17.58 14.14 -27.59
N GLU A 21 17.58 13.84 -26.28
CA GLU A 21 18.14 12.59 -25.80
C GLU A 21 17.60 11.52 -26.73
N PRO A 22 18.45 10.86 -27.55
CA PRO A 22 17.94 10.10 -28.68
C PRO A 22 16.99 9.07 -28.10
N VAL A 23 15.76 8.98 -28.63
CA VAL A 23 14.71 8.04 -28.17
C VAL A 23 15.27 6.63 -27.91
N GLN A 24 16.31 6.26 -28.66
CA GLN A 24 17.11 5.05 -28.47
C GLN A 24 17.74 4.89 -27.07
N GLY A 25 18.25 5.96 -26.45
CA GLY A 25 18.78 5.98 -25.09
C GLY A 25 17.71 5.63 -24.05
N ARG A 26 16.55 6.31 -24.11
CA ARG A 26 15.41 6.04 -23.23
C ARG A 26 14.90 4.60 -23.37
N ALA A 27 14.71 4.14 -24.61
CA ALA A 27 14.27 2.77 -24.89
C ALA A 27 15.24 1.71 -24.34
N ARG A 28 16.57 1.94 -24.48
CA ARG A 28 17.59 1.03 -23.91
C ARG A 28 17.54 0.97 -22.39
N VAL A 29 17.33 2.10 -21.71
CA VAL A 29 17.22 2.12 -20.24
C VAL A 29 15.98 1.38 -19.77
N LEU A 30 14.82 1.64 -20.38
CA LEU A 30 13.56 0.96 -20.06
C LEU A 30 13.63 -0.55 -20.32
N PHE A 31 14.18 -0.94 -21.48
CA PHE A 31 14.40 -2.34 -21.82
C PHE A 31 15.32 -3.02 -20.81
N GLY A 32 16.46 -2.40 -20.46
CA GLY A 32 17.37 -2.93 -19.45
C GLY A 32 16.72 -3.10 -18.08
N ALA A 33 15.92 -2.12 -17.65
CA ALA A 33 15.22 -2.14 -16.36
C ALA A 33 14.15 -3.26 -16.28
N ALA A 34 13.49 -3.54 -17.40
CA ALA A 34 12.46 -4.57 -17.50
C ALA A 34 13.04 -5.98 -17.65
N ILE A 35 14.08 -6.16 -18.46
CA ILE A 35 14.65 -7.47 -18.79
C ILE A 35 15.65 -7.97 -17.75
N ALA A 36 16.44 -7.10 -17.13
CA ALA A 36 17.47 -7.55 -16.18
C ALA A 36 16.90 -8.36 -14.99
N PRO A 37 15.80 -7.97 -14.33
CA PRO A 37 15.16 -8.79 -13.30
C PRO A 37 14.69 -10.15 -13.79
N LEU A 38 14.18 -10.24 -15.02
CA LEU A 38 13.71 -11.50 -15.59
C LEU A 38 14.87 -12.48 -15.80
N LEU A 39 15.96 -12.01 -16.42
CA LEU A 39 17.14 -12.84 -16.70
C LEU A 39 17.85 -13.27 -15.42
N VAL A 40 18.06 -12.34 -14.49
CA VAL A 40 18.71 -12.64 -13.22
C VAL A 40 17.83 -13.55 -12.36
N GLY A 41 16.51 -13.32 -12.33
CA GLY A 41 15.56 -14.16 -11.61
C GLY A 41 15.52 -15.58 -12.15
N TYR A 42 15.46 -15.73 -13.48
CA TYR A 42 15.46 -17.04 -14.14
C TYR A 42 16.80 -17.77 -13.94
N ALA A 43 17.92 -17.08 -14.18
CA ALA A 43 19.26 -17.64 -13.98
C ALA A 43 19.50 -18.02 -12.52
N GLY A 44 19.08 -17.19 -11.56
CA GLY A 44 19.16 -17.47 -10.13
C GLY A 44 18.33 -18.70 -9.73
N THR A 45 17.12 -18.83 -10.27
CA THR A 45 16.27 -20.01 -10.05
C THR A 45 16.92 -21.26 -10.64
N ALA A 46 17.39 -21.19 -11.88
CA ALA A 46 18.08 -22.30 -12.55
C ALA A 46 19.36 -22.71 -11.79
N ALA A 47 20.14 -21.75 -11.32
CA ALA A 47 21.36 -21.99 -10.54
C ALA A 47 21.05 -22.63 -9.19
N LEU A 48 20.00 -22.18 -8.49
CA LEU A 48 19.55 -22.79 -7.24
C LEU A 48 19.08 -24.23 -7.45
N LEU A 49 18.28 -24.49 -8.49
CA LEU A 49 17.85 -25.84 -8.85
C LEU A 49 19.03 -26.73 -9.25
N ALA A 50 19.94 -26.22 -10.07
CA ALA A 50 21.17 -26.91 -10.45
C ALA A 50 21.98 -27.31 -9.22
N LEU A 51 22.17 -26.36 -8.28
CA LEU A 51 22.87 -26.60 -7.03
C LEU A 51 22.18 -27.70 -6.24
N VAL A 52 20.87 -27.57 -5.96
CA VAL A 52 20.13 -28.56 -5.17
C VAL A 52 20.17 -29.95 -5.82
N ILE A 53 19.98 -30.04 -7.13
CA ILE A 53 20.03 -31.31 -7.88
C ILE A 53 21.44 -31.90 -7.88
N SER A 54 22.48 -31.06 -8.02
CA SER A 54 23.89 -31.52 -8.07
C SER A 54 24.37 -32.14 -6.76
N VAL A 55 23.85 -31.70 -5.61
CA VAL A 55 24.22 -32.27 -4.30
C VAL A 55 23.22 -33.33 -3.83
N ALA A 56 22.09 -33.52 -4.53
CA ALA A 56 21.13 -34.55 -4.21
C ALA A 56 21.68 -35.94 -4.56
N THR A 57 21.75 -36.84 -3.57
CA THR A 57 22.38 -38.16 -3.68
C THR A 57 21.72 -39.13 -4.66
N ARG A 58 20.50 -38.83 -5.12
CA ARG A 58 19.69 -39.72 -5.98
C ARG A 58 19.08 -39.01 -7.19
N ALA A 59 19.54 -37.79 -7.52
CA ALA A 59 19.00 -37.06 -8.67
C ALA A 59 19.91 -37.22 -9.90
N HIS A 60 19.29 -37.43 -11.07
CA HIS A 60 20.01 -37.39 -12.34
C HIS A 60 20.11 -35.93 -12.80
N PHE A 61 21.33 -35.38 -12.81
CA PHE A 61 21.55 -34.03 -13.29
C PHE A 61 21.40 -33.97 -14.81
N SER A 62 20.52 -33.10 -15.31
CA SER A 62 20.46 -32.75 -16.73
C SER A 62 20.26 -31.25 -16.88
N THR A 63 21.09 -30.62 -17.71
CA THR A 63 21.00 -29.17 -17.96
C THR A 63 19.65 -28.79 -18.54
N GLY A 64 19.15 -29.57 -19.49
CA GLY A 64 17.81 -29.37 -20.08
C GLY A 64 16.69 -29.47 -19.04
N GLY A 65 16.77 -30.43 -18.12
CA GLY A 65 15.80 -30.59 -17.04
C GLY A 65 15.85 -29.46 -16.00
N VAL A 66 17.04 -28.95 -15.69
CA VAL A 66 17.19 -27.77 -14.82
C VAL A 66 16.56 -26.53 -15.45
N LEU A 67 16.86 -26.28 -16.73
CA LEU A 67 16.34 -25.12 -17.45
C LEU A 67 14.81 -25.22 -17.59
N SER A 68 14.26 -26.39 -17.92
CA SER A 68 12.81 -26.56 -17.99
C SER A 68 12.14 -26.40 -16.62
N ALA A 69 12.74 -26.92 -15.54
CA ALA A 69 12.23 -26.75 -14.17
C ALA A 69 12.37 -25.33 -13.62
N ALA A 70 13.29 -24.52 -14.16
CA ALA A 70 13.45 -23.13 -13.77
C ALA A 70 12.26 -22.25 -14.18
N MET A 71 11.51 -22.61 -15.22
CA MET A 71 10.30 -21.87 -15.64
C MET A 71 9.18 -21.90 -14.58
N PRO A 72 8.69 -23.06 -14.11
CA PRO A 72 7.74 -23.10 -12.99
C PRO A 72 8.37 -22.62 -11.68
N GLY A 73 9.68 -22.85 -11.47
CA GLY A 73 10.40 -22.31 -10.32
C GLY A 73 10.34 -20.78 -10.28
N TRP A 74 10.50 -20.12 -11.43
CA TRP A 74 10.42 -18.67 -11.57
C TRP A 74 9.01 -18.17 -11.22
N LEU A 75 7.96 -18.83 -11.73
CA LEU A 75 6.58 -18.53 -11.35
C LEU A 75 6.38 -18.62 -9.82
N GLY A 76 6.97 -19.66 -9.20
CA GLY A 76 6.98 -19.83 -7.75
C GLY A 76 7.65 -18.66 -7.01
N THR A 77 8.71 -18.07 -7.56
CA THR A 77 9.35 -16.88 -6.95
C THR A 77 8.43 -15.65 -6.92
N TYR A 78 7.43 -15.57 -7.81
CA TYR A 78 6.42 -14.50 -7.82
C TYR A 78 5.14 -14.86 -7.05
N GLN A 79 5.11 -15.96 -6.28
CA GLN A 79 3.91 -16.43 -5.57
C GLN A 79 2.77 -16.90 -6.49
N VAL A 80 3.09 -17.35 -7.71
CA VAL A 80 2.09 -17.99 -8.59
C VAL A 80 1.89 -19.44 -8.13
N PRO A 81 0.67 -19.86 -7.73
CA PRO A 81 0.41 -21.24 -7.32
C PRO A 81 0.68 -22.23 -8.44
N LEU A 82 1.41 -23.30 -8.12
CA LEU A 82 1.85 -24.31 -9.08
C LEU A 82 1.01 -25.58 -8.98
N THR A 83 0.87 -26.28 -10.09
CA THR A 83 0.25 -27.59 -10.22
C THR A 83 1.28 -28.53 -10.82
N LEU A 84 1.87 -29.37 -9.97
CA LEU A 84 2.95 -30.29 -10.35
C LEU A 84 2.45 -31.71 -10.12
N GLY A 85 2.43 -32.55 -11.17
CA GLY A 85 1.94 -33.93 -11.07
C GLY A 85 0.49 -34.03 -10.57
N GLY A 86 -0.36 -33.07 -10.95
CA GLY A 86 -1.77 -32.99 -10.50
C GLY A 86 -1.96 -32.53 -9.05
N GLN A 87 -0.90 -32.13 -8.35
CA GLN A 87 -0.96 -31.62 -6.98
C GLN A 87 -0.78 -30.09 -6.97
N HIS A 88 -1.58 -29.40 -6.16
CA HIS A 88 -1.53 -27.94 -6.06
C HIS A 88 -0.63 -27.46 -4.91
N PHE A 89 0.29 -26.55 -5.23
CA PHE A 89 1.23 -25.92 -4.32
C PHE A 89 1.04 -24.40 -4.36
N GLY A 90 0.44 -23.86 -3.30
CA GLY A 90 0.21 -22.42 -3.15
C GLY A 90 0.93 -21.80 -1.96
N ALA A 91 1.30 -22.60 -0.95
CA ALA A 91 2.06 -22.13 0.20
C ALA A 91 3.56 -22.02 -0.15
N LEU A 92 3.91 -21.04 -0.98
CA LEU A 92 5.26 -20.86 -1.52
C LEU A 92 6.14 -20.02 -0.57
N PRO A 93 7.46 -20.22 -0.58
CA PRO A 93 8.36 -19.44 0.26
C PRO A 93 8.38 -17.96 -0.17
N LEU A 94 8.22 -17.05 0.79
CA LEU A 94 8.18 -15.60 0.54
C LEU A 94 9.56 -14.98 0.30
N LEU A 95 10.65 -15.60 0.77
CA LEU A 95 11.99 -15.01 0.67
C LEU A 95 12.42 -14.74 -0.79
N PRO A 96 12.26 -15.69 -1.75
CA PRO A 96 12.56 -15.41 -3.16
C PRO A 96 11.72 -14.25 -3.72
N THR A 97 10.44 -14.15 -3.35
CA THR A 97 9.55 -13.06 -3.77
C THR A 97 10.03 -11.71 -3.27
N ILE A 98 10.44 -11.64 -2.00
CA ILE A 98 11.02 -10.42 -1.42
C ILE A 98 12.30 -10.05 -2.16
N ALA A 99 13.19 -11.02 -2.43
CA ALA A 99 14.45 -10.77 -3.14
C ALA A 99 14.21 -10.21 -4.56
N VAL A 100 13.28 -10.81 -5.30
CA VAL A 100 12.85 -10.36 -6.62
C VAL A 100 12.24 -8.96 -6.55
N ALA A 101 11.29 -8.72 -5.64
CA ALA A 101 10.66 -7.41 -5.48
C ALA A 101 11.68 -6.31 -5.13
N LEU A 102 12.65 -6.62 -4.27
CA LEU A 102 13.73 -5.68 -3.96
C LEU A 102 14.65 -5.43 -5.16
N TYR A 103 14.89 -6.43 -6.02
CA TYR A 103 15.69 -6.24 -7.22
C TYR A 103 14.95 -5.41 -8.28
N VAL A 104 13.67 -5.72 -8.52
CA VAL A 104 12.80 -4.96 -9.43
C VAL A 104 12.66 -3.50 -8.99
N GLY A 105 12.45 -3.25 -7.69
CA GLY A 105 12.38 -1.88 -7.18
C GLY A 105 13.70 -1.12 -7.35
N ARG A 106 14.84 -1.79 -7.22
CA ARG A 106 16.16 -1.19 -7.49
C ARG A 106 16.34 -0.87 -8.98
N THR A 107 15.95 -1.76 -9.89
CA THR A 107 16.08 -1.48 -11.33
C THR A 107 15.14 -0.36 -11.77
N ALA A 108 13.92 -0.28 -11.21
CA ALA A 108 13.00 0.83 -11.46
C ALA A 108 13.58 2.18 -10.99
N GLY A 109 14.10 2.24 -9.76
CA GLY A 109 14.74 3.45 -9.23
C GLY A 109 15.96 3.87 -10.07
N ASN A 110 16.84 2.92 -10.39
CA ASN A 110 18.02 3.21 -11.23
C ASN A 110 17.65 3.64 -12.65
N ALA A 111 16.53 3.14 -13.20
CA ALA A 111 16.03 3.57 -14.49
C ALA A 111 15.52 5.02 -14.44
N ALA A 112 14.78 5.38 -13.40
CA ALA A 112 14.34 6.75 -13.19
C ALA A 112 15.51 7.72 -13.00
N ASP A 113 16.54 7.32 -12.23
CA ASP A 113 17.78 8.10 -12.05
C ASP A 113 18.46 8.34 -13.41
N ARG A 114 18.56 7.31 -14.27
CA ARG A 114 19.19 7.40 -15.60
C ARG A 114 18.38 8.17 -16.63
N LEU A 115 17.06 8.15 -16.51
CA LEU A 115 16.15 8.90 -17.37
C LEU A 115 15.99 10.36 -16.93
N ALA A 116 16.66 10.75 -15.83
CA ALA A 116 16.54 12.05 -15.20
C ALA A 116 15.07 12.46 -14.96
N VAL A 117 14.26 11.51 -14.48
CA VAL A 117 12.84 11.73 -14.20
C VAL A 117 12.67 12.85 -13.20
N ILE A 118 11.82 13.84 -13.52
CA ILE A 118 11.60 15.01 -12.66
C ILE A 118 10.28 14.86 -11.88
N GLY A 119 9.22 14.38 -12.53
CA GLY A 119 7.88 14.31 -11.94
C GLY A 119 7.28 12.91 -11.88
N THR A 120 6.27 12.72 -11.03
CA THR A 120 5.61 11.41 -10.88
C THR A 120 5.01 10.87 -12.19
N ARG A 121 4.52 11.72 -13.10
CA ARG A 121 3.94 11.28 -14.38
C ARG A 121 4.96 10.56 -15.27
N GLU A 122 6.22 10.99 -15.24
CA GLU A 122 7.31 10.40 -16.01
C GLU A 122 7.77 9.03 -15.47
N THR A 123 7.33 8.66 -14.25
CA THR A 123 7.56 7.31 -13.71
C THR A 123 6.62 6.25 -14.31
N VAL A 124 5.48 6.68 -14.89
CA VAL A 124 4.45 5.77 -15.40
C VAL A 124 5.00 4.82 -16.48
N PRO A 125 5.77 5.29 -17.49
CA PRO A 125 6.40 4.40 -18.48
C PRO A 125 7.33 3.37 -17.83
N VAL A 126 8.12 3.75 -16.82
CA VAL A 126 9.02 2.83 -16.11
C VAL A 126 8.23 1.70 -15.46
N ILE A 127 7.18 2.05 -14.69
CA ILE A 127 6.32 1.08 -14.01
C ILE A 127 5.61 0.20 -15.04
N ALA A 128 5.02 0.80 -16.09
CA ALA A 128 4.25 0.09 -17.11
C ALA A 128 5.11 -0.90 -17.89
N THR A 129 6.31 -0.51 -18.34
CA THR A 129 7.21 -1.39 -19.10
C THR A 129 7.69 -2.57 -18.24
N ILE A 130 8.08 -2.31 -16.99
CA ILE A 130 8.50 -3.37 -16.06
C ILE A 130 7.32 -4.34 -15.80
N THR A 131 6.14 -3.80 -15.49
CA THR A 131 4.92 -4.58 -15.22
C THR A 131 4.54 -5.47 -16.40
N ALA A 132 4.49 -4.90 -17.62
CA ALA A 132 4.14 -5.62 -18.83
C ALA A 132 5.13 -6.77 -19.12
N ALA A 133 6.44 -6.52 -19.00
CA ALA A 133 7.46 -7.54 -19.24
C ALA A 133 7.34 -8.74 -18.29
N HIS A 134 7.07 -8.47 -17.01
CA HIS A 134 6.88 -9.50 -15.99
C HIS A 134 5.59 -10.29 -16.18
N ALA A 135 4.48 -9.60 -16.48
CA ALA A 135 3.20 -10.24 -16.78
C ALA A 135 3.33 -11.17 -18.00
N VAL A 136 3.88 -10.67 -19.11
CA VAL A 136 4.06 -11.45 -20.35
C VAL A 136 4.97 -12.66 -20.12
N THR A 137 6.06 -12.50 -19.36
CA THR A 137 6.96 -13.62 -19.06
C THR A 137 6.25 -14.71 -18.25
N GLY A 138 5.48 -14.31 -17.23
CA GLY A 138 4.71 -15.27 -16.44
C GLY A 138 3.65 -16.00 -17.26
N PHE A 139 2.93 -15.28 -18.14
CA PHE A 139 2.03 -15.89 -19.12
C PHE A 139 2.74 -16.93 -19.99
N VAL A 140 3.86 -16.56 -20.62
CA VAL A 140 4.62 -17.44 -21.51
C VAL A 140 5.12 -18.69 -20.77
N PHE A 141 5.65 -18.55 -19.56
CA PHE A 141 6.12 -19.71 -18.77
C PHE A 141 4.97 -20.63 -18.35
N ALA A 142 3.80 -20.08 -18.02
CA ALA A 142 2.63 -20.90 -17.69
C ALA A 142 2.12 -21.69 -18.89
N GLU A 143 2.05 -21.06 -20.07
CA GLU A 143 1.65 -21.72 -21.32
C GLU A 143 2.62 -22.86 -21.69
N ILE A 144 3.93 -22.58 -21.70
CA ILE A 144 4.96 -23.58 -22.07
C ILE A 144 4.93 -24.79 -21.13
N THR A 145 4.72 -24.55 -19.84
CA THR A 145 4.89 -25.60 -18.81
C THR A 145 3.57 -26.26 -18.43
N SER A 146 2.43 -25.61 -18.66
CA SER A 146 1.11 -26.03 -18.17
C SER A 146 1.09 -26.34 -16.66
N THR A 147 1.92 -25.65 -15.88
CA THR A 147 2.09 -25.88 -14.43
C THR A 147 1.35 -24.87 -13.57
N ALA A 148 0.66 -23.88 -14.14
CA ALA A 148 -0.01 -22.84 -13.37
C ALA A 148 -1.22 -22.29 -14.13
N SER A 149 -2.11 -21.60 -13.41
CA SER A 149 -3.18 -20.84 -14.05
C SER A 149 -2.58 -19.74 -14.92
N VAL A 150 -2.94 -19.70 -16.19
CA VAL A 150 -2.51 -18.68 -17.16
C VAL A 150 -2.85 -17.27 -16.66
N PHE A 151 -4.08 -17.09 -16.16
CA PHE A 151 -4.54 -15.81 -15.63
C PHE A 151 -3.71 -15.35 -14.43
N LEU A 152 -3.48 -16.22 -13.44
CA LEU A 152 -2.68 -15.85 -12.27
C LEU A 152 -1.20 -15.64 -12.63
N SER A 153 -0.70 -16.37 -13.62
CA SER A 153 0.69 -16.23 -14.09
C SER A 153 0.91 -14.94 -14.87
N LEU A 154 -0.14 -14.38 -15.47
CA LEU A 154 -0.10 -13.02 -16.02
C LEU A 154 -0.21 -11.97 -14.90
N LEU A 155 -1.21 -12.13 -14.02
CA LEU A 155 -1.59 -11.12 -13.04
C LEU A 155 -0.56 -10.94 -11.92
N VAL A 156 -0.16 -12.02 -11.25
CA VAL A 156 0.63 -11.94 -10.01
C VAL A 156 2.05 -11.41 -10.28
N PRO A 157 2.80 -11.89 -11.28
CA PRO A 157 4.12 -11.32 -11.57
C PRO A 157 4.05 -9.84 -11.96
N GLY A 158 3.03 -9.45 -12.73
CA GLY A 158 2.77 -8.05 -13.06
C GLY A 158 2.52 -7.20 -11.81
N LEU A 159 1.62 -7.61 -10.92
CA LEU A 159 1.31 -6.88 -9.69
C LEU A 159 2.50 -6.77 -8.74
N VAL A 160 3.28 -7.85 -8.56
CA VAL A 160 4.49 -7.84 -7.74
C VAL A 160 5.52 -6.86 -8.34
N ALA A 161 5.71 -6.89 -9.66
CA ALA A 161 6.65 -5.99 -10.34
C ALA A 161 6.19 -4.52 -10.30
N ALA A 162 4.89 -4.27 -10.45
CA ALA A 162 4.30 -2.93 -10.33
C ALA A 162 4.49 -2.36 -8.91
N GLY A 163 4.10 -3.13 -7.89
CA GLY A 163 4.23 -2.73 -6.49
C GLY A 163 5.70 -2.52 -6.10
N ALA A 164 6.59 -3.42 -6.52
CA ALA A 164 8.03 -3.28 -6.33
C ALA A 164 8.60 -2.01 -6.97
N SER A 165 8.16 -1.68 -8.19
CA SER A 165 8.58 -0.47 -8.91
C SER A 165 8.11 0.79 -8.18
N VAL A 166 6.85 0.83 -7.75
CA VAL A 166 6.28 1.93 -6.95
C VAL A 166 7.07 2.14 -5.66
N VAL A 167 7.37 1.06 -4.93
CA VAL A 167 8.18 1.15 -3.69
C VAL A 167 9.60 1.62 -3.98
N GLY A 168 10.23 1.13 -5.06
CA GLY A 168 11.56 1.54 -5.48
C GLY A 168 11.64 3.04 -5.80
N LEU A 169 10.65 3.55 -6.55
CA LEU A 169 10.52 4.95 -6.92
C LEU A 169 10.17 5.84 -5.72
N ALA A 170 9.27 5.39 -4.84
CA ALA A 170 8.91 6.09 -3.62
C ALA A 170 10.12 6.34 -2.71
N ARG A 171 10.99 5.33 -2.57
CA ARG A 171 12.24 5.43 -1.78
C ARG A 171 13.24 6.45 -2.33
N ARG A 172 13.15 6.77 -3.62
CA ARG A 172 13.96 7.80 -4.29
C ARG A 172 13.31 9.18 -4.27
N GLY A 173 12.08 9.30 -3.79
CA GLY A 173 11.34 10.57 -3.72
C GLY A 173 10.52 10.90 -4.98
N TYR A 174 10.53 10.07 -6.02
CA TYR A 174 9.85 10.35 -7.30
C TYR A 174 8.32 10.40 -7.22
N LEU A 175 7.73 9.92 -6.12
CA LEU A 175 6.30 9.97 -5.87
C LEU A 175 5.89 11.13 -4.95
N GLY A 176 6.84 12.02 -4.58
CA GLY A 176 6.59 13.16 -3.70
C GLY A 176 5.47 14.06 -4.20
N ASP A 177 5.50 14.44 -5.49
CA ASP A 177 4.46 15.29 -6.09
C ASP A 177 3.07 14.64 -6.04
N ALA A 178 2.97 13.33 -6.26
CA ALA A 178 1.70 12.62 -6.16
C ALA A 178 1.21 12.55 -4.70
N LEU A 179 2.10 12.32 -3.75
CA LEU A 179 1.76 12.34 -2.33
C LEU A 179 1.34 13.74 -1.87
N GLY A 180 1.95 14.81 -2.40
CA GLY A 180 1.56 16.20 -2.13
C GLY A 180 0.19 16.61 -2.67
N ARG A 181 -0.42 15.82 -3.57
CA ARG A 181 -1.81 16.05 -4.03
C ARG A 181 -2.85 15.52 -3.04
N PHE A 182 -2.46 14.65 -2.12
CA PHE A 182 -3.35 14.14 -1.07
C PHE A 182 -3.31 15.05 0.16
N ASP A 183 -4.41 15.03 0.92
CA ASP A 183 -4.48 15.65 2.24
C ASP A 183 -3.31 15.16 3.12
N GLU A 184 -2.59 16.08 3.75
CA GLU A 184 -1.42 15.79 4.59
C GLU A 184 -1.74 14.80 5.71
N LEU A 185 -2.99 14.80 6.18
CA LEU A 185 -3.50 13.83 7.16
C LEU A 185 -3.48 12.40 6.62
N VAL A 186 -3.84 12.21 5.34
CA VAL A 186 -3.83 10.90 4.69
C VAL A 186 -2.39 10.41 4.50
N VAL A 187 -1.47 11.30 4.11
CA VAL A 187 -0.05 10.96 3.95
C VAL A 187 0.59 10.60 5.30
N SER A 188 0.27 11.36 6.36
CA SER A 188 0.69 11.06 7.73
C SER A 188 0.14 9.71 8.20
N GLY A 189 -1.14 9.46 7.93
CA GLY A 189 -1.80 8.18 8.18
C GLY A 189 -1.13 7.02 7.44
N LEU A 190 -0.79 7.18 6.17
CA LEU A 190 -0.08 6.17 5.37
C LEU A 190 1.28 5.82 5.99
N ARG A 191 2.07 6.83 6.38
CA ARG A 191 3.37 6.62 7.04
C ARG A 191 3.22 5.92 8.38
N ALA A 192 2.24 6.33 9.19
CA ALA A 192 1.97 5.71 10.48
C ALA A 192 1.43 4.27 10.34
N GLY A 193 0.63 3.99 9.31
CA GLY A 193 0.18 2.65 8.96
C GLY A 193 1.33 1.73 8.55
N LEU A 194 2.28 2.23 7.75
CA LEU A 194 3.50 1.50 7.40
C LEU A 194 4.38 1.22 8.63
N LEU A 195 4.47 2.17 9.56
CA LEU A 195 5.14 1.96 10.85
C LEU A 195 4.45 0.86 11.67
N GLY A 196 3.12 0.91 11.77
CA GLY A 196 2.34 -0.11 12.48
C GLY A 196 2.51 -1.51 11.87
N LEU A 197 2.45 -1.60 10.54
CA LEU A 197 2.71 -2.85 9.82
C LEU A 197 4.12 -3.38 10.09
N ALA A 198 5.14 -2.51 10.02
CA ALA A 198 6.52 -2.90 10.30
C ALA A 198 6.71 -3.38 11.75
N ALA A 199 6.07 -2.73 12.72
CA ALA A 199 6.09 -3.14 14.12
C ALA A 199 5.43 -4.52 14.33
N LEU A 200 4.29 -4.78 13.68
CA LEU A 200 3.62 -6.09 13.73
C LEU A 200 4.47 -7.20 13.11
N VAL A 201 5.13 -6.95 11.97
CA VAL A 201 6.08 -7.89 11.37
C VAL A 201 7.27 -8.12 12.31
N GLY A 202 7.76 -7.08 12.98
CA GLY A 202 8.81 -7.19 14.00
C GLY A 202 8.40 -8.07 15.19
N ILE A 203 7.17 -7.91 15.68
CA ILE A 203 6.58 -8.79 16.72
C ILE A 203 6.52 -10.23 16.22
N GLY A 204 6.04 -10.46 15.00
CA GLY A 204 5.99 -11.79 14.40
C GLY A 204 7.36 -12.45 14.30
N ALA A 205 8.38 -11.68 13.94
CA ALA A 205 9.76 -12.15 13.89
C ALA A 205 10.32 -12.49 15.27
N ALA A 206 10.05 -11.64 16.27
CA ALA A 206 10.47 -11.90 17.65
C ALA A 206 9.82 -13.18 18.21
N LEU A 207 8.53 -13.40 17.97
CA LEU A 207 7.82 -14.60 18.39
C LEU A 207 8.31 -15.86 17.68
N PHE A 208 8.56 -15.78 16.37
CA PHE A 208 9.15 -16.88 15.62
C PHE A 208 10.54 -17.26 16.16
N LEU A 209 11.41 -16.27 16.37
CA LEU A 209 12.76 -16.50 16.91
C LEU A 209 12.71 -17.06 18.33
N LEU A 210 11.80 -16.57 19.17
CA LEU A 210 11.59 -17.09 20.51
C LEU A 210 11.16 -18.57 20.46
N GLY A 211 10.16 -18.90 19.64
CA GLY A 211 9.70 -20.27 19.46
C GLY A 211 10.80 -21.19 18.93
N LEU A 212 11.58 -20.72 17.95
CA LEU A 212 12.69 -21.49 17.40
C LEU A 212 13.81 -21.71 18.44
N ALA A 213 14.11 -20.70 19.26
CA ALA A 213 15.11 -20.79 20.32
C ALA A 213 14.67 -21.77 21.42
N THR A 214 13.40 -21.72 21.86
CA THR A 214 12.87 -22.65 22.86
C THR A 214 12.78 -24.08 22.34
N SER A 215 12.53 -24.25 21.04
CA SER A 215 12.39 -25.55 20.37
C SER A 215 13.63 -25.95 19.57
N PHE A 216 14.81 -25.39 19.90
CA PHE A 216 16.03 -25.61 19.11
C PHE A 216 16.43 -27.08 19.05
N ALA A 217 16.26 -27.83 20.13
CA ALA A 217 16.53 -29.27 20.16
C ALA A 217 15.65 -30.04 19.16
N THR A 218 14.36 -29.69 19.07
CA THR A 218 13.41 -30.25 18.10
C THR A 218 13.80 -29.87 16.69
N ALA A 219 14.14 -28.59 16.44
CA ALA A 219 14.62 -28.12 15.14
C ALA A 219 15.86 -28.88 14.66
N ASN A 220 16.84 -29.06 15.55
CA ASN A 220 18.06 -29.82 15.26
C ASN A 220 17.75 -31.29 14.99
N ALA A 221 16.89 -31.92 15.78
CA ALA A 221 16.50 -33.32 15.59
C ALA A 221 15.73 -33.53 14.27
N LEU A 222 14.91 -32.58 13.83
CA LEU A 222 14.25 -32.60 12.52
C LEU A 222 15.28 -32.45 11.39
N PHE A 223 16.25 -31.54 11.55
CA PHE A 223 17.30 -31.33 10.56
C PHE A 223 18.16 -32.59 10.37
N THR A 224 18.68 -33.17 11.46
CA THR A 224 19.56 -34.35 11.39
C THR A 224 18.84 -35.58 10.82
N ARG A 225 17.56 -35.78 11.17
CA ARG A 225 16.77 -36.92 10.68
C ARG A 225 16.26 -36.73 9.26
N GLY A 226 15.78 -35.54 8.94
CA GLY A 226 15.15 -35.22 7.65
C GLY A 226 16.12 -35.05 6.50
N ALA A 227 17.40 -34.79 6.80
CA ALA A 227 18.38 -34.42 5.79
C ALA A 227 19.76 -35.10 6.01
N PRO A 228 19.85 -36.44 5.91
CA PRO A 228 21.12 -37.14 6.07
C PRO A 228 22.08 -36.79 4.91
N GLY A 229 23.31 -36.41 5.27
CA GLY A 229 24.37 -36.03 4.34
C GLY A 229 24.37 -34.54 3.96
N ALA A 230 25.53 -34.04 3.52
CA ALA A 230 25.75 -32.61 3.30
C ALA A 230 24.80 -31.99 2.26
N GLY A 231 24.47 -32.71 1.18
CA GLY A 231 23.59 -32.20 0.13
C GLY A 231 22.13 -32.03 0.53
N ASN A 232 21.55 -33.06 1.14
CA ASN A 232 20.20 -32.97 1.69
C ASN A 232 20.15 -31.90 2.80
N GLY A 233 21.22 -31.80 3.61
CA GLY A 233 21.36 -30.76 4.64
C GLY A 233 21.31 -29.35 4.06
N LEU A 234 22.08 -29.10 2.99
CA LEU A 234 22.06 -27.81 2.29
C LEU A 234 20.67 -27.50 1.73
N GLY A 235 20.02 -28.46 1.07
CA GLY A 235 18.65 -28.28 0.55
C GLY A 235 17.63 -27.96 1.64
N MET A 236 17.69 -28.68 2.77
CA MET A 236 16.82 -28.44 3.92
C MET A 236 17.07 -27.09 4.59
N PHE A 237 18.35 -26.67 4.67
CA PHE A 237 18.72 -25.35 5.17
C PHE A 237 18.16 -24.24 4.27
N LEU A 238 18.39 -24.33 2.95
CA LEU A 238 17.89 -23.35 1.98
C LEU A 238 16.36 -23.28 1.99
N LEU A 239 15.69 -24.43 2.05
CA LEU A 239 14.23 -24.50 2.18
C LEU A 239 13.75 -23.81 3.46
N SER A 240 14.34 -24.17 4.61
CA SER A 240 13.97 -23.58 5.90
C SER A 240 14.19 -22.08 5.91
N ALA A 241 15.32 -21.61 5.39
CA ALA A 241 15.64 -20.18 5.25
C ALA A 241 14.62 -19.46 4.34
N ALA A 242 14.23 -20.09 3.22
CA ALA A 242 13.29 -19.50 2.27
C ALA A 242 11.88 -19.29 2.87
N TYR A 243 11.48 -20.15 3.83
CA TYR A 243 10.21 -20.08 4.55
C TYR A 243 10.24 -19.23 5.82
N VAL A 244 11.40 -18.68 6.24
CA VAL A 244 11.47 -17.81 7.43
C VAL A 244 10.47 -16.64 7.34
N PRO A 245 10.32 -15.91 6.21
CA PRO A 245 9.35 -14.83 6.16
C PRO A 245 7.89 -15.32 6.29
N ASN A 246 7.55 -16.52 5.80
CA ASN A 246 6.23 -17.12 6.03
C ASN A 246 6.00 -17.37 7.53
N ALA A 247 7.02 -17.88 8.23
CA ALA A 247 6.95 -18.13 9.67
C ALA A 247 6.82 -16.85 10.49
N VAL A 248 7.49 -15.76 10.06
CA VAL A 248 7.32 -14.41 10.63
C VAL A 248 5.88 -13.92 10.50
N VAL A 249 5.27 -14.08 9.32
CA VAL A 249 3.84 -13.75 9.11
C VAL A 249 2.95 -14.62 10.00
N GLY A 250 3.31 -15.89 10.19
CA GLY A 250 2.63 -16.77 11.13
C GLY A 250 2.68 -16.26 12.58
N GLY A 251 3.86 -15.87 13.06
CA GLY A 251 4.02 -15.28 14.39
C GLY A 251 3.21 -13.99 14.55
N MET A 252 3.15 -13.16 13.51
CA MET A 252 2.30 -11.96 13.48
C MET A 252 0.81 -12.32 13.55
N ALA A 253 0.36 -13.30 12.76
CA ALA A 253 -1.03 -13.76 12.76
C ALA A 253 -1.46 -14.33 14.12
N PHE A 254 -0.55 -15.06 14.78
CA PHE A 254 -0.73 -15.49 16.17
C PHE A 254 -0.88 -14.28 17.11
N ALA A 255 0.05 -13.33 17.09
CA ALA A 255 -0.01 -12.17 17.98
C ALA A 255 -1.29 -11.33 17.82
N VAL A 256 -1.74 -11.17 16.58
CA VAL A 256 -2.95 -10.40 16.24
C VAL A 256 -4.23 -11.13 16.65
N GLY A 257 -4.23 -12.47 16.71
CA GLY A 257 -5.36 -13.27 17.18
C GLY A 257 -5.79 -14.40 16.24
N PRO A 258 -6.00 -14.18 14.93
CA PRO A 258 -6.52 -15.21 14.01
C PRO A 258 -5.65 -16.46 13.90
N GLY A 259 -4.35 -16.32 14.16
CA GLY A 259 -3.42 -17.42 14.25
C GLY A 259 -3.18 -18.15 12.93
N ILE A 260 -2.66 -19.36 13.07
CA ILE A 260 -2.18 -20.19 11.96
C ILE A 260 -2.96 -21.51 11.96
N SER A 261 -3.36 -21.97 10.78
CA SER A 261 -3.85 -23.35 10.60
C SER A 261 -3.00 -24.09 9.58
N ILE A 262 -2.66 -25.34 9.88
CA ILE A 262 -1.91 -26.27 9.02
C ILE A 262 -2.61 -27.62 9.05
N GLY A 263 -3.44 -27.90 8.05
CA GLY A 263 -4.30 -29.09 8.07
C GLY A 263 -5.21 -29.08 9.29
N HIS A 264 -4.99 -30.02 10.23
CA HIS A 264 -5.75 -30.11 11.49
C HIS A 264 -5.16 -29.27 12.64
N LEU A 265 -3.89 -28.85 12.53
CA LEU A 265 -3.27 -27.99 13.56
C LEU A 265 -3.88 -26.59 13.47
N THR A 266 -4.29 -26.04 14.61
CA THR A 266 -4.67 -24.64 14.74
C THR A 266 -4.03 -24.05 15.98
N VAL A 267 -3.34 -22.91 15.80
CA VAL A 267 -2.64 -22.22 16.87
C VAL A 267 -3.09 -20.76 16.89
N THR A 268 -3.87 -20.40 17.91
CA THR A 268 -4.27 -19.01 18.20
C THR A 268 -3.96 -18.69 19.68
N PRO A 269 -3.94 -17.42 20.10
CA PRO A 269 -3.72 -17.07 21.50
C PRO A 269 -4.79 -17.61 22.46
N LEU A 270 -6.00 -17.89 21.95
CA LEU A 270 -7.16 -18.30 22.75
C LEU A 270 -7.47 -19.80 22.62
N HIS A 271 -6.99 -20.45 21.56
CA HIS A 271 -7.34 -21.83 21.23
C HIS A 271 -6.16 -22.55 20.58
N PHE A 272 -5.95 -23.80 20.99
CA PHE A 272 -4.93 -24.68 20.43
C PHE A 272 -5.54 -26.05 20.14
N THR A 273 -5.38 -26.50 18.90
CA THR A 273 -5.66 -27.88 18.48
C THR A 273 -4.40 -28.44 17.86
N GLY A 274 -3.81 -29.48 18.47
CA GLY A 274 -2.60 -30.12 17.96
C GLY A 274 -2.84 -30.90 16.67
N GLY A 275 -1.77 -31.22 15.94
CA GLY A 275 -1.84 -31.98 14.70
C GLY A 275 -0.46 -32.38 14.18
N PRO A 276 -0.40 -33.30 13.21
CA PRO A 276 0.86 -33.66 12.58
C PRO A 276 1.42 -32.48 11.78
N LEU A 277 2.74 -32.33 11.78
CA LEU A 277 3.45 -31.29 11.02
C LEU A 277 4.42 -31.91 10.02
N PRO A 278 4.69 -31.24 8.88
CA PRO A 278 5.81 -31.59 8.03
C PRO A 278 7.11 -31.56 8.82
N ALA A 279 7.99 -32.54 8.58
CA ALA A 279 9.29 -32.65 9.26
C ALA A 279 10.33 -31.64 8.71
N VAL A 280 10.00 -30.34 8.77
CA VAL A 280 10.87 -29.25 8.33
C VAL A 280 11.29 -28.40 9.54
N PRO A 281 12.59 -28.09 9.71
CA PRO A 281 13.11 -27.38 10.90
C PRO A 281 12.45 -26.03 11.17
N VAL A 282 12.07 -25.27 10.14
CA VAL A 282 11.42 -23.96 10.30
C VAL A 282 10.10 -24.04 11.08
N LEU A 283 9.38 -25.16 11.00
CA LEU A 283 8.12 -25.37 11.73
C LEU A 283 8.33 -25.78 13.18
N ALA A 284 9.56 -26.06 13.61
CA ALA A 284 9.86 -26.38 15.01
C ALA A 284 9.52 -25.23 15.97
N ALA A 285 9.42 -24.00 15.47
CA ALA A 285 8.99 -22.85 16.26
C ALA A 285 7.53 -22.94 16.72
N LEU A 286 6.72 -23.84 16.14
CA LEU A 286 5.35 -24.06 16.57
C LEU A 286 5.31 -24.78 17.93
N PRO A 287 4.40 -24.37 18.83
CA PRO A 287 4.27 -24.99 20.14
C PRO A 287 3.67 -26.39 20.05
N GLU A 288 4.13 -27.30 20.91
CA GLU A 288 3.59 -28.67 21.02
C GLU A 288 2.27 -28.73 21.82
N SER A 289 2.04 -27.75 22.70
CA SER A 289 0.84 -27.63 23.52
C SER A 289 0.42 -26.17 23.72
N GLY A 290 -0.88 -25.94 23.89
CA GLY A 290 -1.42 -24.64 24.28
C GLY A 290 -1.00 -24.21 25.70
N ALA A 291 -0.85 -22.91 25.93
CA ALA A 291 -0.58 -22.36 27.26
C ALA A 291 -1.63 -21.30 27.65
N GLY A 292 -2.12 -21.37 28.90
CA GLY A 292 -3.18 -20.48 29.39
C GLY A 292 -2.80 -18.99 29.48
N TRP A 293 -1.51 -18.65 29.42
CA TRP A 293 -1.02 -17.27 29.48
C TRP A 293 -0.95 -16.60 28.10
N TRP A 294 -1.07 -17.35 26.99
CA TRP A 294 -1.01 -16.80 25.63
C TRP A 294 -1.95 -15.62 25.34
N PRO A 295 -3.14 -15.48 25.97
CA PRO A 295 -3.97 -14.29 25.78
C PRO A 295 -3.23 -12.97 26.06
N ILE A 296 -2.19 -12.95 26.90
CA ILE A 296 -1.40 -11.73 27.17
C ILE A 296 -0.71 -11.16 25.92
N VAL A 297 -0.48 -11.99 24.89
CA VAL A 297 0.20 -11.59 23.65
C VAL A 297 -0.60 -10.53 22.89
N VAL A 298 -1.92 -10.41 23.11
CA VAL A 298 -2.76 -9.36 22.51
C VAL A 298 -2.42 -7.95 22.98
N LEU A 299 -1.64 -7.81 24.05
CA LEU A 299 -1.10 -6.51 24.47
C LEU A 299 -0.09 -5.96 23.44
N LEU A 300 0.54 -6.82 22.65
CA LEU A 300 1.50 -6.41 21.62
C LEU A 300 0.83 -5.62 20.48
N PRO A 301 -0.19 -6.13 19.76
CA PRO A 301 -0.89 -5.34 18.75
C PRO A 301 -1.64 -4.14 19.34
N LEU A 302 -2.14 -4.23 20.58
CA LEU A 302 -2.69 -3.08 21.30
C LEU A 302 -1.66 -1.95 21.44
N GLY A 303 -0.44 -2.28 21.85
CA GLY A 303 0.68 -1.34 21.96
C GLY A 303 1.07 -0.74 20.61
N VAL A 304 1.02 -1.51 19.52
CA VAL A 304 1.25 -0.98 18.17
C VAL A 304 0.19 0.03 17.77
N GLY A 305 -1.10 -0.25 18.00
CA GLY A 305 -2.17 0.72 17.76
C GLY A 305 -1.98 2.01 18.57
N ALA A 306 -1.63 1.88 19.85
CA ALA A 306 -1.35 3.02 20.71
C ALA A 306 -0.15 3.84 20.21
N LEU A 307 0.92 3.18 19.74
CA LEU A 307 2.07 3.84 19.10
C LEU A 307 1.66 4.61 17.84
N VAL A 308 0.84 4.02 16.98
CA VAL A 308 0.32 4.68 15.78
C VAL A 308 -0.50 5.93 16.16
N GLY A 309 -1.39 5.82 17.15
CA GLY A 309 -2.14 6.97 17.65
C GLY A 309 -1.26 8.05 18.25
N TRP A 310 -0.20 7.66 18.97
CA TRP A 310 0.77 8.59 19.52
C TRP A 310 1.51 9.38 18.45
N VAL A 311 1.93 8.72 17.36
CA VAL A 311 2.56 9.38 16.21
C VAL A 311 1.59 10.34 15.51
N LEU A 312 0.30 9.99 15.46
CA LEU A 312 -0.73 10.79 14.79
C LEU A 312 -1.37 11.88 15.66
N ARG A 313 -1.04 11.95 16.96
CA ARG A 313 -1.67 12.89 17.90
C ARG A 313 -1.42 14.36 17.55
N ASP A 314 -0.30 14.65 16.89
CA ASP A 314 0.14 16.00 16.53
C ASP A 314 -0.15 16.31 15.05
N ALA A 315 -0.84 15.43 14.32
CA ALA A 315 -1.10 15.58 12.88
C ALA A 315 -2.12 16.68 12.54
N CYS A 316 -2.98 17.05 13.49
CA CYS A 316 -3.95 18.14 13.36
C CYS A 316 -4.27 18.71 14.74
N THR A 317 -4.78 19.94 14.84
CA THR A 317 -5.35 20.47 16.08
C THR A 317 -6.77 19.95 16.34
N ASP A 318 -7.54 19.67 15.28
CA ASP A 318 -8.89 19.10 15.37
C ASP A 318 -8.83 17.57 15.63
N PRO A 319 -9.38 17.09 16.76
CA PRO A 319 -9.45 15.65 17.07
C PRO A 319 -10.23 14.82 16.04
N ILE A 320 -11.27 15.38 15.41
CA ILE A 320 -12.08 14.64 14.42
C ILE A 320 -11.27 14.43 13.13
N ALA A 321 -10.58 15.47 12.66
CA ALA A 321 -9.69 15.37 11.50
C ALA A 321 -8.59 14.31 11.69
N ARG A 322 -8.03 14.13 12.91
CA ARG A 322 -7.04 13.07 13.21
C ARG A 322 -7.57 11.66 12.94
N LEU A 323 -8.88 11.43 13.09
CA LEU A 323 -9.49 10.12 12.83
C LEU A 323 -9.39 9.72 11.36
N ARG A 324 -9.32 10.68 10.43
CA ARG A 324 -9.08 10.41 9.00
C ARG A 324 -7.67 9.82 8.78
N ALA A 325 -6.66 10.36 9.47
CA ALA A 325 -5.30 9.82 9.45
C ALA A 325 -5.23 8.42 10.08
N VAL A 326 -5.93 8.21 11.20
CA VAL A 326 -6.05 6.88 11.83
C VAL A 326 -6.72 5.87 10.90
N GLY A 327 -7.79 6.28 10.20
CA GLY A 327 -8.47 5.45 9.20
C GLY A 327 -7.53 5.05 8.07
N ALA A 328 -6.76 6.00 7.52
CA ALA A 328 -5.75 5.71 6.50
C ALA A 328 -4.67 4.74 7.01
N ALA A 329 -4.19 4.92 8.24
CA ALA A 329 -3.22 4.03 8.86
C ALA A 329 -3.75 2.60 9.02
N ALA A 330 -5.00 2.46 9.51
CA ALA A 330 -5.66 1.17 9.68
C ALA A 330 -5.85 0.44 8.35
N VAL A 331 -6.29 1.14 7.30
CA VAL A 331 -6.44 0.57 5.95
C VAL A 331 -5.10 0.08 5.41
N VAL A 332 -4.05 0.89 5.50
CA VAL A 332 -2.71 0.52 5.00
C VAL A 332 -2.16 -0.71 5.73
N ALA A 333 -2.25 -0.74 7.06
CA ALA A 333 -1.81 -1.88 7.84
C ALA A 333 -2.63 -3.14 7.54
N ALA A 334 -3.95 -3.03 7.41
CA ALA A 334 -4.85 -4.13 7.07
C ALA A 334 -4.57 -4.70 5.67
N VAL A 335 -4.44 -3.84 4.65
CA VAL A 335 -4.11 -4.24 3.28
C VAL A 335 -2.73 -4.92 3.24
N GLY A 336 -1.73 -4.34 3.91
CA GLY A 336 -0.41 -4.96 4.03
C GLY A 336 -0.46 -6.35 4.65
N CYS A 337 -1.24 -6.53 5.72
CA CYS A 337 -1.43 -7.83 6.36
C CYS A 337 -2.24 -8.82 5.51
N ALA A 338 -3.22 -8.35 4.73
CA ALA A 338 -3.95 -9.19 3.78
C ALA A 338 -3.01 -9.76 2.71
N VAL A 339 -2.14 -8.90 2.15
CA VAL A 339 -1.13 -9.29 1.17
C VAL A 339 -0.13 -10.29 1.76
N LEU A 340 0.42 -9.99 2.94
CA LEU A 340 1.35 -10.89 3.63
C LEU A 340 0.71 -12.23 3.99
N GLY A 341 -0.50 -12.21 4.55
CA GLY A 341 -1.22 -13.42 4.95
C GLY A 341 -1.62 -14.29 3.75
N THR A 342 -1.97 -13.68 2.63
CA THR A 342 -2.30 -14.39 1.38
C THR A 342 -1.05 -15.02 0.77
N GLY A 343 0.06 -14.28 0.70
CA GLY A 343 1.33 -14.80 0.16
C GLY A 343 2.04 -15.79 1.09
N ALA A 344 1.79 -15.74 2.40
CA ALA A 344 2.41 -16.67 3.34
C ALA A 344 1.72 -18.05 3.37
N GLY A 345 0.46 -18.12 2.93
CA GLY A 345 -0.39 -19.31 2.98
C GLY A 345 -0.70 -19.89 1.61
N GLY A 346 -1.37 -21.04 1.60
CA GLY A 346 -1.84 -21.71 0.40
C GLY A 346 -1.90 -23.22 0.58
N ARG A 347 -2.09 -23.91 -0.55
CA ARG A 347 -2.18 -25.38 -0.56
C ARG A 347 -0.80 -26.02 -0.47
N LEU A 348 -0.71 -27.16 0.21
CA LEU A 348 0.50 -27.99 0.32
C LEU A 348 0.19 -29.39 -0.22
N ALA A 349 -0.05 -29.48 -1.54
CA ALA A 349 -0.60 -30.66 -2.20
C ALA A 349 -1.95 -31.09 -1.60
N ASN A 350 -2.46 -32.27 -1.97
CA ASN A 350 -3.69 -32.85 -1.42
C ASN A 350 -3.42 -33.72 -0.16
N GLY A 351 -2.42 -33.33 0.65
CA GLY A 351 -1.98 -34.07 1.83
C GLY A 351 -2.62 -33.62 3.15
N PRO A 352 -2.22 -34.24 4.29
CA PRO A 352 -2.78 -33.97 5.62
C PRO A 352 -2.45 -32.57 6.17
N PHE A 353 -1.54 -31.84 5.54
CA PHE A 353 -1.08 -30.51 5.96
C PHE A 353 -1.79 -29.36 5.21
N ASN A 354 -2.75 -29.69 4.36
CA ASN A 354 -3.49 -28.71 3.56
C ASN A 354 -4.79 -28.28 4.27
N PRO A 355 -5.11 -26.97 4.33
CA PRO A 355 -4.30 -25.83 3.89
C PRO A 355 -3.33 -25.32 4.97
N LEU A 356 -2.27 -24.61 4.54
CA LEU A 356 -1.55 -23.66 5.39
C LEU A 356 -2.22 -22.30 5.23
N THR A 357 -2.78 -21.73 6.30
CA THR A 357 -3.45 -20.42 6.23
C THR A 357 -3.14 -19.56 7.43
N MET A 358 -2.96 -18.26 7.16
CA MET A 358 -2.83 -17.19 8.16
C MET A 358 -4.15 -16.42 8.32
N HIS A 359 -5.25 -16.99 7.80
CA HIS A 359 -6.59 -16.41 7.78
C HIS A 359 -6.59 -14.95 7.30
N PRO A 360 -6.16 -14.67 6.05
CA PRO A 360 -5.76 -13.33 5.60
C PRO A 360 -6.83 -12.26 5.81
N TRP A 361 -8.11 -12.59 5.61
CA TRP A 361 -9.22 -11.65 5.81
C TRP A 361 -9.48 -11.36 7.29
N SER A 362 -9.45 -12.39 8.13
CA SER A 362 -9.56 -12.22 9.59
C SER A 362 -8.36 -11.47 10.15
N LEU A 363 -7.17 -11.72 9.60
CA LEU A 363 -5.93 -11.00 9.94
C LEU A 363 -6.04 -9.52 9.57
N ALA A 364 -6.46 -9.21 8.35
CA ALA A 364 -6.64 -7.83 7.90
C ALA A 364 -7.67 -7.08 8.76
N LEU A 365 -8.82 -7.72 9.02
CA LEU A 365 -9.87 -7.13 9.87
C LEU A 365 -9.37 -6.90 11.30
N ALA A 366 -8.71 -7.89 11.89
CA ALA A 366 -8.16 -7.78 13.24
C ALA A 366 -7.12 -6.65 13.32
N VAL A 367 -6.19 -6.57 12.36
CA VAL A 367 -5.21 -5.47 12.31
C VAL A 367 -5.89 -4.12 12.13
N ALA A 368 -6.93 -4.02 11.28
CA ALA A 368 -7.69 -2.78 11.13
C ALA A 368 -8.25 -2.32 12.49
N LEU A 369 -8.80 -3.23 13.29
CA LEU A 369 -9.33 -2.92 14.63
C LEU A 369 -8.23 -2.60 15.64
N TRP A 370 -7.14 -3.38 15.66
CA TRP A 370 -6.00 -3.16 16.55
C TRP A 370 -5.26 -1.85 16.27
N ILE A 371 -5.32 -1.34 15.04
CA ILE A 371 -4.82 -0.01 14.72
C ILE A 371 -5.90 1.03 15.02
N ALA A 372 -7.11 0.90 14.47
CA ALA A 372 -8.14 1.94 14.55
C ALA A 372 -8.55 2.28 15.99
N LEU A 373 -8.86 1.29 16.84
CA LEU A 373 -9.41 1.56 18.16
C LEU A 373 -8.37 2.17 19.12
N PRO A 374 -7.17 1.58 19.29
CA PRO A 374 -6.15 2.14 20.18
C PRO A 374 -5.54 3.42 19.61
N ALA A 375 -5.37 3.53 18.28
CA ALA A 375 -4.85 4.75 17.70
C ALA A 375 -5.84 5.92 17.82
N ALA A 376 -7.14 5.69 17.58
CA ALA A 376 -8.16 6.71 17.74
C ALA A 376 -8.23 7.21 19.20
N THR A 377 -8.20 6.29 20.17
CA THR A 377 -8.19 6.67 21.59
C THR A 377 -6.96 7.50 21.93
N VAL A 378 -5.75 7.06 21.58
CA VAL A 378 -4.53 7.84 21.88
C VAL A 378 -4.52 9.18 21.14
N ALA A 379 -4.83 9.22 19.85
CA ALA A 379 -4.81 10.45 19.05
C ALA A 379 -5.86 11.47 19.51
N TRP A 380 -7.02 11.01 20.00
CA TRP A 380 -8.07 11.86 20.55
C TRP A 380 -7.66 12.51 21.87
N TRP A 381 -7.11 11.72 22.80
CA TRP A 381 -6.84 12.18 24.16
C TRP A 381 -5.48 12.83 24.35
N ALA A 382 -4.46 12.41 23.60
CA ALA A 382 -3.06 12.81 23.83
C ALA A 382 -2.59 13.99 22.97
N GLY A 383 -3.38 14.45 21.98
CA GLY A 383 -2.96 15.54 21.12
C GLY A 383 -3.42 16.93 21.62
N PRO A 384 -2.84 18.02 21.09
CA PRO A 384 -3.17 19.39 21.48
C PRO A 384 -4.66 19.66 21.33
N ARG A 385 -5.29 20.30 22.33
CA ARG A 385 -6.66 20.79 22.21
C ARG A 385 -6.60 22.28 21.87
N LEU A 386 -7.49 22.75 20.99
CA LEU A 386 -7.73 24.18 20.84
C LEU A 386 -8.18 24.72 22.20
N ALA A 387 -7.26 25.35 22.93
CA ALA A 387 -7.65 26.25 23.98
C ALA A 387 -8.25 27.47 23.27
N LEU A 388 -9.58 27.52 23.19
CA LEU A 388 -10.25 28.79 22.98
C LEU A 388 -9.78 29.68 24.14
N ALA A 389 -8.84 30.59 23.85
CA ALA A 389 -8.56 31.67 24.78
C ALA A 389 -9.93 32.31 25.08
N PRO A 390 -10.32 32.46 26.37
CA PRO A 390 -11.52 33.23 26.68
C PRO A 390 -11.37 34.55 25.93
N SER A 391 -12.38 34.92 25.16
CA SER A 391 -12.46 36.20 24.48
C SER A 391 -12.55 37.32 25.53
N ARG A 392 -11.49 37.52 26.29
CA ARG A 392 -11.32 38.66 27.19
C ARG A 392 -11.22 39.94 26.37
N SER A 393 -10.67 39.88 25.16
CA SER A 393 -10.66 41.04 24.26
C SER A 393 -12.07 41.42 23.80
N LEU A 394 -12.95 40.49 23.46
CA LEU A 394 -14.32 40.85 23.02
C LEU A 394 -15.23 41.32 24.17
N LEU A 395 -14.92 40.95 25.42
CA LEU A 395 -15.61 41.53 26.58
C LEU A 395 -15.00 42.88 26.98
N ASP A 396 -13.68 43.04 26.96
CA ASP A 396 -13.02 44.34 27.23
C ASP A 396 -13.37 45.37 26.13
N ASP A 397 -13.39 44.97 24.85
CA ASP A 397 -13.79 45.83 23.72
C ASP A 397 -15.29 46.20 23.78
N ALA A 398 -16.14 45.33 24.35
CA ALA A 398 -17.57 45.61 24.54
C ALA A 398 -17.82 46.51 25.77
N ILE A 399 -17.02 46.37 26.82
CA ILE A 399 -17.07 47.23 28.02
C ILE A 399 -16.51 48.63 27.70
N GLU A 400 -15.41 48.74 26.95
CA GLU A 400 -14.91 50.04 26.47
C GLU A 400 -15.88 50.74 25.49
N ALA A 401 -16.66 49.97 24.72
CA ALA A 401 -17.69 50.53 23.84
C ALA A 401 -18.95 50.98 24.60
N GLU A 402 -19.29 50.36 25.73
CA GLU A 402 -20.39 50.83 26.59
C GLU A 402 -19.99 52.07 27.42
N ASP A 403 -18.74 52.15 27.91
CA ASP A 403 -18.25 53.32 28.67
C ASP A 403 -18.10 54.59 27.81
N GLN A 404 -17.94 54.48 26.49
CA GLN A 404 -17.86 55.64 25.59
C GLN A 404 -19.21 56.25 25.20
N VAL A 405 -20.33 55.58 25.44
CA VAL A 405 -21.66 56.06 25.04
C VAL A 405 -22.32 56.90 26.14
N ASP A 406 -21.87 56.80 27.39
CA ASP A 406 -22.47 57.48 28.56
C ASP A 406 -21.83 58.86 28.88
N GLU A 407 -20.82 59.32 28.14
CA GLU A 407 -20.09 60.57 28.43
C GLU A 407 -20.45 61.80 27.55
N THR A 408 -21.46 61.70 26.67
CA THR A 408 -21.94 62.85 25.87
C THR A 408 -23.44 63.09 26.05
N ASP A 409 -23.81 63.67 27.20
CA ASP A 409 -25.09 64.38 27.37
C ASP A 409 -24.94 65.47 28.45
N GLU A 410 -24.33 66.60 28.07
CA GLU A 410 -24.59 67.90 28.71
C GLU A 410 -25.23 68.84 27.68
N PRO A 411 -26.43 69.41 27.93
CA PRO A 411 -27.09 70.31 27.00
C PRO A 411 -26.60 71.76 27.20
N GLU A 412 -26.05 72.39 26.17
CA GLU A 412 -25.85 73.85 26.11
C GLU A 412 -27.14 74.58 25.70
N PRO A 413 -27.38 75.82 26.16
CA PRO A 413 -28.66 76.52 25.98
C PRO A 413 -28.76 77.26 24.63
N GLU A 414 -29.99 77.32 24.12
CA GLU A 414 -30.44 77.97 22.88
C GLU A 414 -30.13 79.49 22.81
N THR A 415 -29.71 79.97 21.63
CA THR A 415 -29.78 81.39 21.24
C THR A 415 -30.23 81.54 19.79
N ASP A 416 -31.29 82.34 19.62
CA ASP A 416 -31.90 82.83 18.37
C ASP A 416 -30.95 83.72 17.52
N GLU A 417 -31.00 83.59 16.19
CA GLU A 417 -31.24 84.64 15.16
C GLU A 417 -30.76 84.24 13.72
N PRO A 418 -31.26 84.88 12.63
CA PRO A 418 -31.69 84.20 11.39
C PRO A 418 -30.73 84.30 10.17
N GLU A 419 -30.93 83.41 9.18
CA GLU A 419 -30.30 83.48 7.85
C GLU A 419 -31.19 84.20 6.80
N PRO A 420 -30.62 84.93 5.83
CA PRO A 420 -31.37 85.53 4.72
C PRO A 420 -31.37 84.67 3.43
N GLU A 421 -32.44 84.87 2.66
CA GLU A 421 -32.76 84.31 1.33
C GLU A 421 -31.78 84.71 0.20
N THR A 422 -31.68 83.85 -0.84
CA THR A 422 -31.80 84.24 -2.28
C THR A 422 -31.93 83.01 -3.20
N ASP A 423 -33.11 82.84 -3.81
CA ASP A 423 -33.49 82.73 -5.26
C ASP A 423 -32.40 82.35 -6.30
N GLU A 424 -32.63 81.61 -7.40
CA GLU A 424 -33.77 80.94 -8.06
C GLU A 424 -33.21 80.04 -9.23
N PRO A 425 -34.04 79.21 -9.92
CA PRO A 425 -33.67 78.15 -10.86
C PRO A 425 -33.91 78.45 -12.37
N ASP A 426 -33.56 77.50 -13.26
CA ASP A 426 -34.02 77.37 -14.67
C ASP A 426 -33.97 75.85 -15.02
N VAL A 427 -35.07 75.07 -15.14
CA VAL A 427 -36.10 74.95 -16.23
C VAL A 427 -35.42 74.37 -17.51
N ASP A 428 -35.79 73.24 -18.13
CA ASP A 428 -37.13 72.73 -18.46
C ASP A 428 -37.11 71.34 -19.18
N LEU A 429 -38.31 70.73 -19.29
CA LEU A 429 -38.84 69.75 -20.28
C LEU A 429 -38.95 68.24 -19.94
N GLU A 430 -40.19 67.85 -19.61
CA GLU A 430 -40.84 66.53 -19.85
C GLU A 430 -41.72 66.59 -21.15
N PRO A 431 -42.62 65.63 -21.48
CA PRO A 431 -42.58 64.15 -21.58
C PRO A 431 -43.20 63.60 -22.91
N GLU A 432 -43.24 62.27 -23.10
CA GLU A 432 -44.46 61.42 -23.29
C GLU A 432 -44.13 60.02 -23.90
N PRO A 433 -44.99 58.99 -23.71
CA PRO A 433 -44.63 57.56 -23.64
C PRO A 433 -45.27 56.65 -24.73
N ASP A 434 -45.43 55.35 -24.38
CA ASP A 434 -46.08 54.19 -25.05
C ASP A 434 -45.18 53.32 -25.97
N THR A 435 -45.12 51.97 -25.90
CA THR A 435 -46.05 50.91 -25.43
C THR A 435 -45.32 49.55 -25.22
N ALA A 436 -45.84 48.74 -24.28
CA ALA A 436 -46.03 47.26 -24.20
C ALA A 436 -44.96 46.26 -24.75
N VAL A 437 -44.64 45.10 -24.16
CA VAL A 437 -45.44 43.91 -23.73
C VAL A 437 -44.51 43.03 -22.82
N ASP A 438 -44.83 42.72 -21.55
CA ASP A 438 -45.43 41.46 -20.98
C ASP A 438 -44.62 40.14 -21.26
N SER A 439 -44.37 39.14 -20.40
CA SER A 439 -44.77 38.76 -19.02
C SER A 439 -44.06 37.45 -18.55
N VAL A 440 -43.64 37.39 -17.27
CA VAL A 440 -43.94 36.36 -16.20
C VAL A 440 -43.42 34.89 -16.33
N ALA A 441 -42.51 34.39 -15.45
CA ALA A 441 -42.62 33.74 -14.10
C ALA A 441 -42.82 32.19 -14.10
N VAL A 442 -41.95 31.34 -13.49
CA VAL A 442 -41.83 30.80 -12.10
C VAL A 442 -42.58 29.47 -11.83
N ALA A 443 -41.84 28.52 -11.19
CA ALA A 443 -42.24 27.38 -10.32
C ALA A 443 -42.87 26.12 -10.96
N ASP A 444 -42.82 24.89 -10.40
CA ASP A 444 -42.09 24.17 -9.33
C ASP A 444 -42.63 22.70 -9.33
N SER A 445 -41.82 21.75 -8.88
CA SER A 445 -42.14 20.46 -8.20
C SER A 445 -43.11 19.40 -8.77
N ALA A 446 -42.61 18.15 -8.87
CA ALA A 446 -43.04 16.94 -8.11
C ALA A 446 -42.95 15.59 -8.90
N GLU A 447 -42.24 14.63 -8.31
CA GLU A 447 -42.16 13.16 -8.55
C GLU A 447 -43.47 12.40 -8.15
N PRO A 448 -43.60 11.03 -8.14
CA PRO A 448 -43.01 9.90 -8.91
C PRO A 448 -44.07 8.80 -9.31
N ASP A 449 -43.60 7.57 -9.57
CA ASP A 449 -44.25 6.23 -9.61
C ASP A 449 -44.79 5.75 -10.98
N ALA A 450 -44.13 4.78 -11.64
CA ALA A 450 -44.10 3.32 -11.42
C ALA A 450 -45.38 2.61 -11.91
N ASP A 451 -45.26 1.77 -12.94
CA ASP A 451 -45.56 0.31 -12.91
C ASP A 451 -45.61 -0.32 -14.34
N ALA A 452 -45.20 -1.59 -14.37
CA ALA A 452 -45.60 -2.69 -15.27
C ALA A 452 -45.35 -2.63 -16.80
N GLY A 453 -44.46 -3.52 -17.27
CA GLY A 453 -44.64 -4.25 -18.56
C GLY A 453 -45.56 -5.47 -18.36
N PRO A 454 -45.60 -6.49 -19.26
CA PRO A 454 -44.94 -6.69 -20.56
C PRO A 454 -45.89 -7.21 -21.68
N GLY A 455 -45.36 -7.47 -22.88
CA GLY A 455 -45.98 -8.27 -23.97
C GLY A 455 -45.15 -8.16 -25.26
N GLU A 456 -44.37 -9.19 -25.62
CA GLU A 456 -44.69 -10.23 -26.63
C GLU A 456 -44.93 -9.63 -28.03
N GLU A 457 -43.99 -9.71 -28.97
CA GLU A 457 -43.51 -10.87 -29.78
C GLU A 457 -44.04 -10.74 -31.24
N ASP A 458 -43.12 -11.09 -32.14
CA ASP A 458 -43.30 -11.56 -33.52
C ASP A 458 -43.28 -10.63 -34.75
N GLN A 459 -42.66 -11.22 -35.77
CA GLN A 459 -42.53 -10.91 -37.21
C GLN A 459 -41.25 -10.13 -37.59
N GLU A 460 -40.45 -10.55 -38.57
CA GLU A 460 -40.61 -11.56 -39.62
C GLU A 460 -39.22 -11.84 -40.22
N GLY A 461 -38.96 -13.10 -40.59
CA GLY A 461 -37.81 -13.45 -41.43
C GLY A 461 -38.19 -13.38 -42.91
N ASN A 462 -37.25 -12.99 -43.77
CA ASN A 462 -37.05 -13.65 -45.08
C ASN A 462 -35.67 -13.35 -45.69
N THR A 463 -35.13 -14.39 -46.33
CA THR A 463 -33.90 -14.56 -47.14
C THR A 463 -32.54 -14.64 -46.47
#